data_AF-A0A956BE94-F1
#
_entry.id   AF-A0A956BE94-F1
#
_cell.length_a   1.000
_cell.length_b   1.000
_cell.length_c   1.000
_cell.angle_alpha   90.00
_cell.angle_beta   90.00
_cell.angle_gamma   90.00
#
_symmetry.space_group_name_H-M   'P 1'
#
loop_
_entity.id
_entity.type
_entity.pdbx_description
1 polymer ?
#
loop_
_entity_poly.entity_id
_entity_poly.type
_entity_poly.pdbx_seq_one_letter_code
_entity_poly.pdbx_strand_id
1 'polypeptide(L)'
;MIRFDPQGLGGPHVFQFVREKGSRLLALLGERAAADAPWEIHSHGAWIRVEAEADAAPFFERRVVLLVRPEDQAPDTFSGWAEGRLEHLGRYLEACNTGRVVRSVVQERSVTAIVMGRKGVDPNAPGVELPPAGAIPALLADFTANVERYLRLLGDPDLRYVMALRLYRVPRGDRPADFVLGLDALPTVVGLTAEAVPIPPASLVRGVVGELARQQADRADELASTRSPLRPVDWLRSTHALRRLEALVAALDDVVLRIDATGMPDMPTIRGWLNAIELPRWPLARPAAAVGLGVVLVSVAAAVAF
;
A
#
# COMPACT_ATOMS: atom_id res chain seq x y z
N MET A 1 1.88 -10.28 11.95
CA MET A 1 2.53 -11.33 11.13
C MET A 1 1.68 -12.59 11.25
N ILE A 2 0.76 -12.81 10.31
CA ILE A 2 -0.05 -14.04 10.31
C ILE A 2 0.82 -15.11 9.65
N ARG A 3 1.38 -16.03 10.45
CA ARG A 3 1.92 -17.29 9.92
C ARG A 3 0.71 -18.15 9.57
N PHE A 4 0.49 -18.36 8.28
CA PHE A 4 -0.52 -19.30 7.83
C PHE A 4 -0.11 -20.72 8.19
N ASP A 5 -1.04 -21.43 8.82
CA ASP A 5 -0.97 -22.85 9.09
C ASP A 5 -1.01 -23.62 7.77
N PRO A 6 0.00 -24.44 7.41
CA PRO A 6 0.06 -25.16 6.15
C PRO A 6 -1.03 -26.22 5.98
N GLN A 7 -1.89 -26.46 6.97
CA GLN A 7 -2.90 -27.53 6.94
C GLN A 7 -4.34 -27.08 6.70
N GLY A 8 -4.62 -25.77 6.56
CA GLY A 8 -5.98 -25.26 6.40
C GLY A 8 -6.17 -24.39 5.18
N LEU A 9 -6.82 -24.94 4.14
CA LEU A 9 -7.48 -24.24 3.02
C LEU A 9 -6.57 -23.71 1.89
N GLY A 10 -6.59 -24.39 0.73
CA GLY A 10 -6.16 -23.86 -0.59
C GLY A 10 -4.74 -24.16 -1.05
N GLY A 11 -3.73 -24.16 -0.16
CA GLY A 11 -2.30 -24.23 -0.53
C GLY A 11 -1.59 -25.57 -0.81
N PRO A 12 -2.14 -26.80 -0.60
CA PRO A 12 -1.35 -28.03 -0.72
C PRO A 12 -0.77 -28.27 -2.12
N HIS A 13 -1.56 -27.98 -3.16
CA HIS A 13 -1.17 -28.22 -4.55
C HIS A 13 -0.07 -27.24 -5.01
N VAL A 14 -0.15 -25.95 -4.62
CA VAL A 14 0.89 -24.96 -4.89
C VAL A 14 2.17 -25.30 -4.15
N PHE A 15 2.07 -25.68 -2.86
CA PHE A 15 3.22 -26.08 -2.07
C PHE A 15 3.95 -27.27 -2.70
N GLN A 16 3.20 -28.31 -3.06
CA GLN A 16 3.75 -29.49 -3.72
C GLN A 16 4.38 -29.12 -5.08
N PHE A 17 3.74 -28.28 -5.87
CA PHE A 17 4.24 -27.83 -7.16
C PHE A 17 5.55 -27.05 -7.01
N VAL A 18 5.63 -26.10 -6.07
CA VAL A 18 6.85 -25.33 -5.77
C VAL A 18 7.98 -26.27 -5.32
N ARG A 19 7.69 -27.23 -4.44
CA ARG A 19 8.65 -28.22 -3.97
C ARG A 19 9.22 -29.08 -5.12
N GLU A 20 8.38 -29.45 -6.08
CA GLU A 20 8.78 -30.33 -7.20
C GLU A 20 9.41 -29.58 -8.38
N LYS A 21 8.97 -28.34 -8.65
CA LYS A 21 9.28 -27.62 -9.91
C LYS A 21 9.95 -26.27 -9.70
N GLY A 22 9.91 -25.68 -8.51
CA GLY A 22 10.36 -24.31 -8.24
C GLY A 22 11.78 -24.02 -8.73
N SER A 23 12.76 -24.85 -8.37
CA SER A 23 14.15 -24.66 -8.81
C SER A 23 14.34 -24.79 -10.32
N ARG A 24 13.57 -25.67 -10.97
CA ARG A 24 13.60 -25.84 -12.44
C ARG A 24 13.02 -24.62 -13.15
N LEU A 25 11.95 -24.03 -12.60
CA LEU A 25 11.34 -22.83 -13.14
C LEU A 25 12.27 -21.60 -13.03
N LEU A 26 12.96 -21.46 -11.90
CA LEU A 26 13.99 -20.42 -11.75
C LEU A 26 15.09 -20.57 -12.81
N ALA A 27 15.60 -21.80 -12.99
CA ALA A 27 16.62 -22.08 -13.99
C ALA A 27 16.14 -21.79 -15.43
N LEU A 28 14.87 -22.10 -15.77
CA LEU A 28 14.29 -21.79 -17.08
C LEU A 28 14.23 -20.29 -17.36
N LEU A 29 14.04 -19.47 -16.32
CA LEU A 29 14.04 -18.03 -16.41
C LEU A 29 15.44 -17.41 -16.37
N GLY A 30 16.48 -18.20 -16.09
CA GLY A 30 17.84 -17.72 -15.88
C GLY A 30 18.04 -17.04 -14.52
N GLU A 31 17.14 -17.31 -13.56
CA GLU A 31 17.10 -16.65 -12.26
C GLU A 31 17.63 -17.56 -11.15
N ARG A 32 18.13 -16.95 -10.08
CA ARG A 32 18.56 -17.64 -8.85
C ARG A 32 17.88 -17.02 -7.65
N ALA A 33 17.49 -17.84 -6.68
CA ALA A 33 16.93 -17.33 -5.43
C ALA A 33 17.95 -16.44 -4.71
N ALA A 34 17.49 -15.31 -4.16
CA ALA A 34 18.32 -14.49 -3.30
C ALA A 34 18.72 -15.28 -2.03
N ALA A 35 19.89 -14.96 -1.47
CA ALA A 35 20.34 -15.53 -0.21
C ALA A 35 19.24 -15.38 0.86
N ASP A 36 18.89 -16.48 1.52
CA ASP A 36 17.89 -16.55 2.60
C ASP A 36 16.45 -16.15 2.20
N ALA A 37 16.09 -16.17 0.91
CA ALA A 37 14.72 -15.93 0.46
C ALA A 37 13.94 -17.26 0.31
N PRO A 38 13.03 -17.60 1.25
CA PRO A 38 12.13 -18.73 1.04
C PRO A 38 11.08 -18.40 -0.03
N TRP A 39 10.47 -19.44 -0.59
CA TRP A 39 9.21 -19.27 -1.32
C TRP A 39 8.11 -18.84 -0.37
N GLU A 40 7.42 -17.76 -0.71
CA GLU A 40 6.19 -17.32 -0.06
C GLU A 40 5.01 -17.92 -0.80
N ILE A 41 4.23 -18.76 -0.11
CA ILE A 41 3.16 -19.56 -0.70
C ILE A 41 1.81 -19.02 -0.24
N HIS A 42 0.88 -18.93 -1.19
CA HIS A 42 -0.49 -18.48 -1.01
C HIS A 42 -1.46 -19.50 -1.61
N SER A 43 -2.76 -19.26 -1.46
CA SER A 43 -3.81 -20.20 -1.88
C SER A 43 -3.83 -20.53 -3.38
N HIS A 44 -3.38 -19.61 -4.25
CA HIS A 44 -3.44 -19.77 -5.71
C HIS A 44 -2.09 -19.55 -6.41
N GLY A 45 -1.03 -19.26 -5.67
CA GLY A 45 0.28 -18.96 -6.24
C GLY A 45 1.38 -18.87 -5.21
N ALA A 46 2.59 -18.65 -5.70
CA ALA A 46 3.77 -18.49 -4.86
C ALA A 46 4.71 -17.45 -5.47
N TRP A 47 5.59 -16.89 -4.65
CA TRP A 47 6.63 -16.00 -5.15
C TRP A 47 7.91 -16.12 -4.35
N ILE A 48 9.01 -15.67 -4.94
CA ILE A 48 10.34 -15.69 -4.32
C ILE A 48 11.16 -14.48 -4.77
N ARG A 49 11.99 -13.93 -3.88
CA ARG A 49 12.98 -12.90 -4.25
C ARG A 49 14.14 -13.58 -4.96
N VAL A 50 14.58 -13.00 -6.07
CA VAL A 50 15.71 -13.50 -6.86
C VAL A 50 16.89 -12.54 -6.78
N GLU A 51 18.07 -13.05 -7.12
CA GLU A 51 19.29 -12.23 -7.22
C GLU A 51 19.01 -11.04 -8.15
N ALA A 52 19.26 -9.84 -7.64
CA ALA A 52 19.12 -8.64 -8.45
C ALA A 52 20.29 -8.57 -9.44
N GLU A 53 20.04 -8.12 -10.67
CA GLU A 53 21.12 -7.73 -11.59
C GLU A 53 22.00 -6.67 -10.90
N ALA A 54 23.31 -6.65 -11.19
CA ALA A 54 24.26 -5.73 -10.54
C ALA A 54 23.87 -4.24 -10.68
N ASP A 55 23.06 -3.91 -11.70
CA ASP A 55 22.55 -2.57 -12.00
C ASP A 55 21.09 -2.34 -11.54
N ALA A 56 20.51 -3.24 -10.75
CA ALA A 56 19.20 -3.02 -10.17
C ALA A 56 19.26 -1.78 -9.27
N ALA A 57 18.67 -0.68 -9.76
CA ALA A 57 18.61 0.57 -9.05
C ALA A 57 18.15 0.33 -7.60
N PRO A 58 18.69 1.05 -6.60
CA PRO A 58 18.53 0.73 -5.18
C PRO A 58 17.06 0.57 -4.73
N PHE A 59 16.14 1.15 -5.51
CA PHE A 59 14.71 1.18 -5.31
C PHE A 59 13.92 0.02 -5.94
N PHE A 60 14.54 -0.92 -6.66
CA PHE A 60 13.84 -2.03 -7.30
C PHE A 60 14.29 -3.38 -6.74
N GLU A 61 13.35 -4.30 -6.64
CA GLU A 61 13.57 -5.70 -6.36
C GLU A 61 13.03 -6.56 -7.48
N ARG A 62 13.68 -7.70 -7.67
CA ARG A 62 13.30 -8.67 -8.68
C ARG A 62 12.71 -9.87 -7.99
N ARG A 63 11.55 -10.30 -8.46
CA ARG A 63 10.80 -11.42 -7.89
C ARG A 63 10.36 -12.34 -9.00
N VAL A 64 10.40 -13.64 -8.73
CA VAL A 64 9.73 -14.62 -9.57
C VAL A 64 8.40 -14.94 -8.92
N VAL A 65 7.34 -14.80 -9.69
CA VAL A 65 5.97 -15.13 -9.30
C VAL A 65 5.52 -16.34 -10.09
N LEU A 66 4.85 -17.25 -9.41
CA LEU A 66 4.32 -18.49 -9.94
C LEU A 66 2.82 -18.54 -9.66
N LEU A 67 2.05 -18.79 -10.71
CA LEU A 67 0.64 -19.13 -10.64
C LEU A 67 0.49 -20.57 -11.11
N VAL A 68 -0.14 -21.38 -10.28
CA VAL A 68 -0.45 -22.77 -10.64
C VAL A 68 -1.88 -22.79 -11.14
N ARG A 69 -2.10 -23.45 -12.28
CA ARG A 69 -3.44 -23.58 -12.83
C ARG A 69 -4.36 -24.28 -11.80
N PRO A 70 -5.49 -23.67 -11.42
CA PRO A 70 -6.52 -24.34 -10.63
C PRO A 70 -6.99 -25.64 -11.30
N GLU A 71 -7.32 -26.67 -10.52
CA GLU A 71 -7.68 -27.99 -11.07
C GLU A 71 -8.98 -27.97 -11.88
N ASP A 72 -9.86 -27.01 -11.59
CA ASP A 72 -11.15 -26.74 -12.23
C ASP A 72 -11.05 -25.95 -13.56
N GLN A 73 -9.88 -25.41 -13.89
CA GLN A 73 -9.65 -24.72 -15.16
C GLN A 73 -9.16 -25.65 -16.28
N ALA A 74 -9.80 -25.55 -17.46
CA ALA A 74 -9.39 -26.30 -18.64
C ALA A 74 -7.98 -25.86 -19.11
N PRO A 75 -7.11 -26.81 -19.53
CA PRO A 75 -5.74 -26.47 -19.97
C PRO A 75 -5.73 -25.54 -21.18
N ASP A 76 -6.64 -25.76 -22.12
CA ASP A 76 -6.68 -25.06 -23.40
C ASP A 76 -7.03 -23.57 -23.24
N THR A 77 -7.76 -23.21 -22.18
CA THR A 77 -8.13 -21.83 -21.87
C THR A 77 -7.15 -21.14 -20.93
N PHE A 78 -6.37 -21.92 -20.16
CA PHE A 78 -5.47 -21.38 -19.14
C PHE A 78 -4.37 -20.50 -19.73
N SER A 79 -3.74 -20.93 -20.83
CA SER A 79 -2.60 -20.22 -21.41
C SER A 79 -3.00 -18.81 -21.87
N GLY A 80 -4.05 -18.69 -22.69
CA GLY A 80 -4.53 -17.38 -23.16
C GLY A 80 -5.08 -16.51 -22.03
N TRP A 81 -5.75 -17.12 -21.04
CA TRP A 81 -6.19 -16.42 -19.84
C TRP A 81 -5.01 -15.81 -19.07
N ALA A 82 -3.95 -16.59 -18.85
CA ALA A 82 -2.82 -16.15 -18.05
C ALA A 82 -1.91 -15.15 -18.77
N GLU A 83 -1.75 -15.27 -20.09
CA GLU A 83 -1.04 -14.29 -20.90
C GLU A 83 -1.72 -12.93 -20.83
N GLY A 84 -3.04 -12.87 -21.05
CA GLY A 84 -3.81 -11.64 -20.91
C GLY A 84 -3.70 -11.05 -19.51
N ARG A 85 -3.71 -11.89 -18.46
CA ARG A 85 -3.55 -11.43 -17.07
C ARG A 85 -2.19 -10.80 -16.81
N LEU A 86 -1.11 -11.43 -17.27
CA LEU A 86 0.24 -10.90 -17.12
C LEU A 86 0.46 -9.62 -17.90
N GLU A 87 -0.14 -9.50 -19.09
CA GLU A 87 -0.12 -8.28 -19.88
C GLU A 87 -0.81 -7.12 -19.12
N HIS A 88 -2.02 -7.36 -18.60
CA HIS A 88 -2.76 -6.36 -17.83
C HIS A 88 -2.04 -5.95 -16.55
N LEU A 89 -1.38 -6.90 -15.88
CA LEU A 89 -0.51 -6.63 -14.75
C LEU A 89 0.68 -5.74 -15.16
N GLY A 90 1.38 -6.07 -16.25
CA GLY A 90 2.48 -5.26 -16.77
C GLY A 90 2.07 -3.81 -17.00
N ARG A 91 0.93 -3.61 -17.68
CA ARG A 91 0.34 -2.28 -17.92
C ARG A 91 0.00 -1.56 -16.62
N TYR A 92 -0.55 -2.26 -15.61
CA TYR A 92 -0.83 -1.69 -14.30
C TYR A 92 0.44 -1.17 -13.62
N LEU A 93 1.47 -2.01 -13.54
CA LEU A 93 2.71 -1.68 -12.84
C LEU A 93 3.44 -0.50 -13.49
N GLU A 94 3.42 -0.43 -14.82
CA GLU A 94 4.00 0.68 -15.57
C GLU A 94 3.21 1.97 -15.40
N ALA A 95 1.87 1.91 -15.53
CA ALA A 95 0.99 3.08 -15.38
C ALA A 95 1.06 3.72 -13.99
N CYS A 96 1.28 2.89 -12.97
CA CYS A 96 1.43 3.30 -11.58
C CYS A 96 2.90 3.59 -11.19
N ASN A 97 3.86 3.41 -12.12
CA ASN A 97 5.30 3.52 -11.85
C ASN A 97 5.76 2.68 -10.65
N THR A 98 5.13 1.53 -10.44
CA THR A 98 5.43 0.61 -9.33
C THR A 98 6.27 -0.58 -9.78
N GLY A 99 6.45 -0.80 -11.08
CA GLY A 99 7.30 -1.86 -11.60
C GLY A 99 7.02 -2.19 -13.06
N ARG A 100 7.42 -3.40 -13.46
CA ARG A 100 7.10 -3.99 -14.76
C ARG A 100 7.21 -5.51 -14.70
N VAL A 101 6.56 -6.19 -15.63
CA VAL A 101 6.83 -7.61 -15.93
C VAL A 101 8.01 -7.66 -16.90
N VAL A 102 9.11 -8.32 -16.52
CA VAL A 102 10.34 -8.38 -17.32
C VAL A 102 10.28 -9.51 -18.34
N ARG A 103 9.78 -10.67 -17.91
CA ARG A 103 9.67 -11.88 -18.72
C ARG A 103 8.60 -12.77 -18.12
N SER A 104 7.93 -13.56 -18.94
CA SER A 104 7.06 -14.62 -18.48
C SER A 104 7.23 -15.90 -19.31
N VAL A 105 6.83 -17.01 -18.71
CA VAL A 105 6.75 -18.32 -19.33
C VAL A 105 5.41 -18.91 -18.92
N VAL A 106 4.61 -19.26 -19.92
CA VAL A 106 3.31 -19.90 -19.74
C VAL A 106 3.43 -21.36 -20.18
N GLN A 107 2.97 -22.26 -19.32
CA GLN A 107 2.92 -23.71 -19.55
C GLN A 107 1.51 -24.20 -19.24
N GLU A 108 1.16 -25.40 -19.71
CA GLU A 108 -0.19 -25.98 -19.55
C GLU A 108 -0.72 -25.98 -18.10
N ARG A 109 0.18 -26.03 -17.11
CA ARG A 109 -0.16 -26.14 -15.68
C ARG A 109 0.29 -24.96 -14.83
N SER A 110 1.04 -24.01 -15.39
CA SER A 110 1.58 -22.92 -14.60
C SER A 110 2.00 -21.73 -15.44
N VAL A 111 1.96 -20.57 -14.81
CA VAL A 111 2.49 -19.34 -15.35
C VAL A 111 3.54 -18.81 -14.40
N THR A 112 4.73 -18.56 -14.93
CA THR A 112 5.84 -18.04 -14.15
C THR A 112 6.28 -16.72 -14.77
N ALA A 113 6.32 -15.66 -13.97
CA ALA A 113 6.70 -14.33 -14.42
C ALA A 113 7.79 -13.74 -13.54
N ILE A 114 8.70 -13.00 -14.17
CA ILE A 114 9.67 -12.16 -13.51
C ILE A 114 9.04 -10.78 -13.38
N VAL A 115 8.82 -10.35 -12.15
CA VAL A 115 8.33 -9.02 -11.83
C VAL A 115 9.47 -8.22 -11.24
N MET A 116 9.79 -7.10 -11.88
CA MET A 116 10.65 -6.07 -11.31
C MET A 116 9.74 -5.04 -10.66
N GLY A 117 9.59 -5.13 -9.34
CA GLY A 117 8.80 -4.20 -8.55
C GLY A 117 9.69 -3.16 -7.88
N ARG A 118 9.18 -1.96 -7.62
CA ARG A 118 9.84 -1.06 -6.67
C ARG A 118 9.79 -1.69 -5.28
N LYS A 119 10.90 -1.59 -4.54
CA LYS A 119 10.98 -1.91 -3.11
C LYS A 119 10.03 -0.98 -2.39
N GLY A 120 8.84 -1.50 -2.11
CA GLY A 120 7.90 -0.83 -1.25
C GLY A 120 8.12 -1.27 0.19
N VAL A 121 7.73 -0.41 1.11
CA VAL A 121 7.53 -0.80 2.50
C VAL A 121 6.03 -0.86 2.79
N ASP A 122 5.57 -1.96 3.37
CA ASP A 122 4.20 -2.08 3.87
C ASP A 122 4.00 -1.03 4.97
N PRO A 123 3.06 -0.08 4.84
CA PRO A 123 2.78 0.89 5.89
C PRO A 123 2.32 0.23 7.20
N ASN A 124 1.85 -1.03 7.16
CA ASN A 124 1.50 -1.83 8.33
C ASN A 124 2.66 -2.66 8.91
N ALA A 125 3.84 -2.67 8.29
CA ALA A 125 4.95 -3.42 8.84
C ALA A 125 5.49 -2.75 10.12
N PRO A 126 5.87 -3.54 11.15
CA PRO A 126 6.44 -2.99 12.38
C PRO A 126 7.66 -2.10 12.09
N GLY A 127 7.71 -0.93 12.73
CA GLY A 127 8.82 0.02 12.59
C GLY A 127 8.76 0.91 11.35
N VAL A 128 7.69 0.83 10.57
CA VAL A 128 7.48 1.71 9.40
C VAL A 128 6.76 2.97 9.84
N GLU A 129 7.39 4.13 9.66
CA GLU A 129 6.74 5.39 10.01
C GLU A 129 5.56 5.67 9.08
N LEU A 130 4.41 6.03 9.64
CA LEU A 130 3.29 6.52 8.85
C LEU A 130 3.59 7.90 8.26
N PRO A 131 3.09 8.22 7.05
CA PRO A 131 3.21 9.54 6.47
C PRO A 131 2.73 10.63 7.44
N PRO A 132 3.32 11.83 7.40
CA PRO A 132 2.81 12.95 8.18
C PRO A 132 1.37 13.27 7.75
N ALA A 133 0.50 13.59 8.70
CA ALA A 133 -0.92 13.85 8.45
C ALA A 133 -1.17 14.83 7.29
N GLY A 134 -0.31 15.84 7.15
CA GLY A 134 -0.38 16.82 6.05
C GLY A 134 -0.19 16.29 4.64
N ALA A 135 0.46 15.14 4.47
CA ALA A 135 0.72 14.55 3.16
C ALA A 135 -0.37 13.55 2.73
N ILE A 136 -1.18 13.05 3.68
CA ILE A 136 -2.16 11.98 3.43
C ILE A 136 -3.20 12.36 2.35
N PRO A 137 -3.82 13.55 2.36
CA PRO A 137 -4.80 13.91 1.32
C PRO A 137 -4.20 13.89 -0.10
N ALA A 138 -2.99 14.44 -0.27
CA ALA A 138 -2.31 14.45 -1.56
C ALA A 138 -1.93 13.04 -2.03
N LEU A 139 -1.46 12.18 -1.11
CA LEU A 139 -1.14 10.78 -1.41
C LEU A 139 -2.37 9.99 -1.86
N LEU A 140 -3.52 10.23 -1.23
CA LEU A 140 -4.80 9.61 -1.62
C LEU A 140 -5.29 10.14 -2.97
N ALA A 141 -5.16 11.45 -3.24
CA ALA A 141 -5.49 12.03 -4.53
C ALA A 141 -4.64 11.42 -5.66
N ASP A 142 -3.32 11.31 -5.47
CA ASP A 142 -2.41 10.66 -6.43
C ASP A 142 -2.79 9.18 -6.65
N PHE A 143 -3.13 8.46 -5.57
CA PHE A 143 -3.61 7.09 -5.66
C PHE A 143 -4.87 6.96 -6.51
N THR A 144 -5.89 7.80 -6.28
CA THR A 144 -7.12 7.78 -7.08
C THR A 144 -6.86 8.11 -8.56
N ALA A 145 -5.91 8.99 -8.86
CA ALA A 145 -5.54 9.34 -10.23
C ALA A 145 -4.86 8.17 -10.96
N ASN A 146 -4.03 7.40 -10.26
CA ASN A 146 -3.40 6.20 -10.80
C ASN A 146 -4.43 5.10 -11.09
N VAL A 147 -5.38 4.88 -10.18
CA VAL A 147 -6.51 3.95 -10.39
C VAL A 147 -7.33 4.35 -11.61
N GLU A 148 -7.69 5.63 -11.75
CA GLU A 148 -8.44 6.13 -12.92
C GLU A 148 -7.65 5.98 -14.22
N ARG A 149 -6.33 6.28 -14.21
CA ARG A 149 -5.47 6.07 -15.38
C ARG A 149 -5.46 4.62 -15.80
N TYR A 150 -5.36 3.70 -14.85
CA TYR A 150 -5.37 2.27 -15.11
C TYR A 150 -6.67 1.80 -15.78
N LEU A 151 -7.83 2.16 -15.22
CA LEU A 151 -9.14 1.80 -15.78
C LEU A 151 -9.28 2.30 -17.22
N ARG A 152 -8.86 3.55 -17.49
CA ARG A 152 -8.89 4.12 -18.84
C ARG A 152 -7.98 3.38 -19.82
N LEU A 153 -6.79 2.95 -19.40
CA LEU A 153 -5.84 2.24 -20.26
C LEU A 153 -6.32 0.83 -20.63
N LEU A 154 -7.12 0.19 -19.78
CA LEU A 154 -7.67 -1.13 -20.05
C LEU A 154 -9.03 -1.10 -20.75
N GLY A 155 -9.75 0.03 -20.68
CA GLY A 155 -11.16 0.07 -21.07
C GLY A 155 -12.05 -0.80 -20.17
N ASP A 156 -11.59 -1.14 -18.97
CA ASP A 156 -12.33 -1.93 -17.98
C ASP A 156 -12.97 -0.97 -16.96
N PRO A 157 -14.29 -1.03 -16.76
CA PRO A 157 -14.96 -0.25 -15.72
C PRO A 157 -14.61 -0.72 -14.29
N ASP A 158 -14.14 -1.97 -14.14
CA ASP A 158 -13.87 -2.60 -12.85
C ASP A 158 -12.40 -2.97 -12.68
N LEU A 159 -11.97 -3.21 -11.44
CA LEU A 159 -10.62 -3.67 -11.14
C LEU A 159 -10.51 -5.20 -11.17
N ARG A 160 -10.91 -5.81 -12.29
CA ARG A 160 -11.02 -7.28 -12.45
C ARG A 160 -9.70 -8.03 -12.31
N TYR A 161 -8.59 -7.31 -12.44
CA TYR A 161 -7.24 -7.85 -12.43
C TYR A 161 -6.45 -7.49 -11.19
N VAL A 162 -7.06 -6.79 -10.23
CA VAL A 162 -6.43 -6.41 -8.96
C VAL A 162 -7.00 -7.30 -7.86
N MET A 163 -6.26 -8.33 -7.45
CA MET A 163 -6.68 -9.18 -6.33
C MET A 163 -5.77 -8.95 -5.13
N ALA A 164 -6.36 -8.60 -3.99
CA ALA A 164 -5.69 -8.28 -2.73
C ALA A 164 -4.83 -7.01 -2.72
N LEU A 165 -5.13 -6.15 -1.75
CA LEU A 165 -4.67 -4.78 -1.68
C LEU A 165 -3.71 -4.67 -0.51
N ARG A 166 -2.42 -4.80 -0.79
CA ARG A 166 -1.42 -4.30 0.16
C ARG A 166 -0.94 -2.97 -0.38
N LEU A 167 -1.21 -1.91 0.38
CA LEU A 167 -0.69 -0.57 0.08
C LEU A 167 0.81 -0.60 0.29
N TYR A 168 1.55 0.08 -0.58
CA TYR A 168 2.99 0.25 -0.42
C TYR A 168 3.36 1.71 -0.56
N ARG A 169 4.30 2.15 0.27
CA ARG A 169 5.01 3.42 0.06
C ARG A 169 6.05 3.19 -1.03
N VAL A 170 5.87 3.83 -2.18
CA VAL A 170 6.72 3.65 -3.36
C VAL A 170 7.51 4.93 -3.60
N PRO A 171 8.85 4.92 -3.52
CA PRO A 171 9.66 6.11 -3.77
C PRO A 171 9.39 6.72 -5.14
N ARG A 172 9.25 8.05 -5.20
CA ARG A 172 9.04 8.83 -6.42
C ARG A 172 10.41 9.19 -7.01
N GLY A 173 10.79 8.51 -8.10
CA GLY A 173 12.07 8.77 -8.77
C GLY A 173 13.27 8.22 -7.98
N ASP A 174 14.30 9.05 -7.83
CA ASP A 174 15.58 8.78 -7.17
C ASP A 174 15.64 9.28 -5.71
N ARG A 175 14.57 9.94 -5.23
CA ARG A 175 14.49 10.49 -3.87
C ARG A 175 13.64 9.59 -2.95
N PRO A 176 14.24 8.92 -1.95
CA PRO A 176 13.49 8.06 -1.02
C PRO A 176 12.46 8.81 -0.16
N ALA A 177 12.63 10.13 0.03
CA ALA A 177 11.77 10.95 0.87
C ALA A 177 10.41 11.27 0.22
N ASP A 178 10.37 11.30 -1.12
CA ASP A 178 9.14 11.49 -1.88
C ASP A 178 8.59 10.11 -2.22
N PHE A 179 7.32 9.84 -1.92
CA PHE A 179 6.71 8.55 -2.22
C PHE A 179 5.26 8.72 -2.63
N VAL A 180 4.74 7.73 -3.35
CA VAL A 180 3.33 7.58 -3.69
C VAL A 180 2.76 6.35 -2.99
N LEU A 181 1.46 6.32 -2.77
CA LEU A 181 0.77 5.08 -2.43
C LEU A 181 0.53 4.29 -3.72
N GLY A 182 1.04 3.06 -3.77
CA GLY A 182 0.79 2.11 -4.84
C GLY A 182 0.19 0.82 -4.28
N LEU A 183 -0.54 0.07 -5.11
CA LEU A 183 -0.89 -1.30 -4.75
C LEU A 183 0.26 -2.25 -5.06
N ASP A 184 0.45 -3.23 -4.18
CA ASP A 184 1.42 -4.30 -4.39
C ASP A 184 1.07 -5.14 -5.62
N ALA A 185 2.10 -5.35 -6.45
CA ALA A 185 2.05 -6.26 -7.57
C ALA A 185 1.80 -7.70 -7.13
N LEU A 186 2.36 -8.12 -6.00
CA LEU A 186 2.45 -9.53 -5.61
C LEU A 186 1.11 -10.16 -5.24
N PRO A 187 0.33 -9.62 -4.28
CA PRO A 187 -1.04 -10.06 -4.05
C PRO A 187 -1.86 -9.97 -5.33
N THR A 188 -1.67 -8.91 -6.14
CA THR A 188 -2.36 -8.73 -7.42
C THR A 188 -2.14 -9.91 -8.39
N VAL A 189 -0.92 -10.46 -8.44
CA VAL A 189 -0.60 -11.65 -9.24
C VAL A 189 -1.11 -12.92 -8.55
N VAL A 190 -0.79 -13.09 -7.27
CA VAL A 190 -0.94 -14.34 -6.53
C VAL A 190 -2.39 -14.60 -6.08
N GLY A 191 -3.20 -13.55 -6.04
CA GLY A 191 -4.63 -13.63 -5.78
C GLY A 191 -5.46 -14.06 -6.97
N LEU A 192 -4.92 -14.12 -8.20
CA LEU A 192 -5.67 -14.40 -9.42
C LEU A 192 -6.43 -15.73 -9.34
N THR A 193 -7.72 -15.66 -9.06
CA THR A 193 -8.65 -16.80 -9.15
C THR A 193 -9.07 -17.02 -10.61
N ALA A 194 -9.54 -18.23 -10.89
CA ALA A 194 -10.12 -18.62 -12.18
C ALA A 194 -11.15 -17.59 -12.68
N GLU A 195 -12.03 -17.13 -11.78
CA GLU A 195 -13.01 -16.09 -12.03
C GLU A 195 -12.47 -14.73 -11.59
N ALA A 196 -12.51 -13.73 -12.48
CA ALA A 196 -12.21 -12.34 -12.13
C ALA A 196 -13.34 -11.81 -11.24
N VAL A 197 -13.08 -11.59 -9.95
CA VAL A 197 -14.07 -10.88 -9.13
C VAL A 197 -13.96 -9.39 -9.44
N PRO A 198 -14.97 -8.75 -10.04
CA PRO A 198 -14.92 -7.32 -10.30
C PRO A 198 -14.92 -6.59 -8.96
N ILE A 199 -13.87 -5.80 -8.72
CA ILE A 199 -13.82 -4.89 -7.59
C ILE A 199 -14.20 -3.50 -8.09
N PRO A 200 -15.28 -2.91 -7.58
CA PRO A 200 -15.62 -1.53 -7.90
C PRO A 200 -14.50 -0.60 -7.44
N PRO A 201 -14.05 0.36 -8.27
CA PRO A 201 -12.98 1.29 -7.91
C PRO A 201 -13.25 2.07 -6.62
N ALA A 202 -14.51 2.46 -6.39
CA ALA A 202 -14.94 3.13 -5.17
C ALA A 202 -14.72 2.26 -3.91
N SER A 203 -14.98 0.96 -3.99
CA SER A 203 -14.77 0.01 -2.89
C SER A 203 -13.28 -0.14 -2.55
N LEU A 204 -12.41 -0.14 -3.56
CA LEU A 204 -10.96 -0.08 -3.37
C LEU A 204 -10.57 1.17 -2.57
N VAL A 205 -10.96 2.35 -3.05
CA VAL A 205 -10.57 3.62 -2.42
C VAL A 205 -11.11 3.70 -0.99
N ARG A 206 -12.36 3.28 -0.78
CA ARG A 206 -12.98 3.19 0.55
C ARG A 206 -12.16 2.34 1.52
N GLY A 207 -11.70 1.17 1.08
CA GLY A 207 -10.84 0.29 1.90
C GLY A 207 -9.51 0.95 2.28
N VAL A 208 -8.86 1.61 1.31
CA VAL A 208 -7.59 2.33 1.51
C VAL A 208 -7.74 3.50 2.49
N VAL A 209 -8.81 4.30 2.33
CA VAL A 209 -9.10 5.45 3.19
C VAL A 209 -9.37 4.98 4.62
N GLY A 210 -10.23 3.98 4.82
CA GLY A 210 -10.56 3.46 6.15
C GLY A 210 -9.37 2.83 6.87
N GLU A 211 -8.50 2.12 6.15
CA GLU A 211 -7.27 1.55 6.73
C GLU A 211 -6.30 2.64 7.20
N LEU A 212 -6.11 3.70 6.42
CA LEU A 212 -5.29 4.84 6.83
C LEU A 212 -5.91 5.58 8.02
N ALA A 213 -7.23 5.75 8.07
CA ALA A 213 -7.91 6.38 9.21
C ALA A 213 -7.61 5.61 10.51
N ARG A 214 -7.75 4.28 10.47
CA ARG A 214 -7.46 3.39 11.60
C ARG A 214 -6.01 3.50 12.08
N GLN A 215 -5.04 3.43 11.17
CA GLN A 215 -3.62 3.55 11.53
C GLN A 215 -3.27 4.92 12.16
N GLN A 216 -3.89 6.00 11.67
CA GLN A 216 -3.67 7.34 12.24
C GLN A 216 -4.35 7.51 13.60
N ALA A 217 -5.48 6.83 13.84
CA ALA A 217 -6.12 6.76 15.14
C ALA A 217 -5.24 6.02 16.16
N ASP A 218 -4.70 4.85 15.81
CA ASP A 218 -3.76 4.10 16.66
C ASP A 218 -2.55 4.98 17.06
N ARG A 219 -2.00 5.73 16.10
CA ARG A 219 -0.91 6.69 16.34
C ARG A 219 -1.32 7.84 17.26
N ALA A 220 -2.54 8.35 17.14
CA ALA A 220 -3.07 9.39 18.02
C ALA A 220 -3.16 8.88 19.47
N ASP A 221 -3.60 7.64 19.67
CA ASP A 221 -3.68 6.99 20.97
C ASP A 221 -2.28 6.75 21.60
N GLU A 222 -1.30 6.32 20.80
CA GLU A 222 0.10 6.21 21.24
C GLU A 222 0.66 7.57 21.69
N LEU A 223 0.42 8.63 20.92
CA LEU A 223 0.82 10.00 21.27
C LEU A 223 0.13 10.49 22.55
N ALA A 224 -1.14 10.15 22.75
CA ALA A 224 -1.90 10.50 23.95
C ALA A 224 -1.39 9.77 25.20
N SER A 225 -0.96 8.51 25.07
CA SER A 225 -0.45 7.68 26.18
C SER A 225 0.99 8.01 26.58
N THR A 226 1.81 8.57 25.68
CA THR A 226 3.23 8.89 25.93
C THR A 226 3.44 10.26 26.62
N ARG A 227 2.42 10.84 27.25
CA ARG A 227 2.49 12.17 27.89
C ARG A 227 3.47 12.18 29.07
N SER A 228 4.73 12.56 28.82
CA SER A 228 5.71 12.90 29.86
C SER A 228 5.65 14.40 30.18
N PRO A 229 5.67 14.82 31.45
CA PRO A 229 5.45 16.21 31.88
C PRO A 229 6.62 17.17 31.61
N LEU A 230 7.57 16.83 30.74
CA LEU A 230 8.79 17.61 30.57
C LEU A 230 8.72 18.55 29.35
N ARG A 231 8.84 19.85 29.64
CA ARG A 231 8.98 21.03 28.75
C ARG A 231 7.70 21.49 28.02
N PRO A 232 7.20 22.72 28.31
CA PRO A 232 5.98 23.28 27.71
C PRO A 232 5.96 23.32 26.17
N VAL A 233 7.13 23.50 25.53
CA VAL A 233 7.25 23.53 24.07
C VAL A 233 6.99 22.15 23.46
N ASP A 234 7.48 21.09 24.10
CA ASP A 234 7.31 19.71 23.63
C ASP A 234 5.87 19.24 23.86
N TRP A 235 5.25 19.66 24.97
CA TRP A 235 3.83 19.46 25.23
C TRP A 235 2.91 20.19 24.23
N LEU A 236 3.21 21.43 23.86
CA LEU A 236 2.45 22.17 22.84
C LEU A 236 2.58 21.49 21.46
N ARG A 237 3.79 21.08 21.07
CA ARG A 237 4.04 20.37 19.80
C ARG A 237 3.28 19.04 19.73
N SER A 238 3.30 18.24 20.79
CA SER A 238 2.57 16.96 20.83
C SER A 238 1.06 17.17 20.78
N THR A 239 0.54 18.18 21.48
CA THR A 239 -0.88 18.55 21.45
C THR A 239 -1.34 18.99 20.06
N HIS A 240 -0.53 19.79 19.36
CA HIS A 240 -0.83 20.20 17.98
C HIS A 240 -0.79 19.03 17.01
N ALA A 241 0.19 18.13 17.16
CA ALA A 241 0.28 16.93 16.35
C ALA A 241 -0.95 16.02 16.56
N LEU A 242 -1.37 15.83 17.82
CA LEU A 242 -2.55 15.04 18.17
C LEU A 242 -3.83 15.60 17.54
N ARG A 243 -4.13 16.90 17.73
CA ARG A 243 -5.32 17.53 17.13
C ARG A 243 -5.36 17.45 15.61
N ARG A 244 -4.18 17.53 14.97
CA ARG A 244 -4.08 17.41 13.51
C ARG A 244 -4.36 15.98 13.04
N LEU A 245 -3.94 14.98 13.81
CA LEU A 245 -4.27 13.58 13.56
C LEU A 245 -5.77 13.32 13.73
N GLU A 246 -6.37 13.78 14.83
CA GLU A 246 -7.82 13.66 15.08
C GLU A 246 -8.65 14.30 13.96
N ALA A 247 -8.28 15.52 13.52
CA ALA A 247 -8.95 16.19 12.42
C ALA A 247 -8.81 15.43 11.08
N LEU A 248 -7.66 14.80 10.84
CA LEU A 248 -7.47 13.95 9.67
C LEU A 248 -8.33 12.69 9.73
N VAL A 249 -8.34 11.99 10.86
CA VAL A 249 -9.16 10.78 11.05
C VAL A 249 -10.63 11.07 10.78
N ALA A 250 -11.17 12.13 11.40
CA ALA A 250 -12.55 12.54 11.18
C ALA A 250 -12.87 12.88 9.71
N ALA A 251 -11.94 13.54 9.01
CA ALA A 251 -12.12 13.87 7.59
C ALA A 251 -12.08 12.61 6.69
N LEU A 252 -11.22 11.64 7.00
CA LEU A 252 -11.16 10.38 6.26
C LEU A 252 -12.42 9.52 6.50
N ASP A 253 -12.92 9.48 7.73
CA ASP A 253 -14.18 8.78 8.05
C ASP A 253 -15.38 9.40 7.34
N ASP A 254 -15.44 10.74 7.24
CA ASP A 254 -16.47 11.43 6.46
C ASP A 254 -16.44 11.03 4.97
N VAL A 255 -15.25 10.88 4.39
CA VAL A 255 -15.12 10.39 3.00
C VAL A 255 -15.64 8.96 2.87
N VAL A 256 -15.33 8.06 3.81
CA VAL A 256 -15.85 6.68 3.82
C VAL A 256 -17.38 6.68 3.88
N LEU A 257 -17.95 7.47 4.79
CA LEU A 257 -19.41 7.60 4.94
C LEU A 257 -20.07 8.14 3.67
N ARG A 258 -19.46 9.11 2.99
CA ARG A 258 -19.96 9.63 1.70
C ARG A 258 -19.93 8.58 0.60
N ILE A 259 -18.89 7.76 0.52
CA ILE A 259 -18.83 6.65 -0.45
C ILE A 259 -19.94 5.65 -0.18
N ASP A 260 -20.11 5.25 1.09
CA ASP A 260 -21.12 4.27 1.50
C ASP A 260 -22.55 4.82 1.24
N ALA A 261 -22.79 6.11 1.49
CA ALA A 261 -24.08 6.75 1.27
C ALA A 261 -24.45 6.96 -0.21
N THR A 262 -23.46 7.10 -1.10
CA THR A 262 -23.69 7.37 -2.53
C THR A 262 -23.77 6.11 -3.39
N GLY A 263 -23.52 4.93 -2.81
CA GLY A 263 -23.76 3.66 -3.51
C GLY A 263 -22.90 3.46 -4.75
N MET A 264 -21.64 3.90 -4.71
CA MET A 264 -20.59 3.84 -5.75
C MET A 264 -20.41 5.12 -6.57
N PRO A 265 -19.88 6.20 -5.95
CA PRO A 265 -19.55 7.43 -6.66
C PRO A 265 -18.40 7.20 -7.66
N ASP A 266 -18.33 8.02 -8.70
CA ASP A 266 -17.23 7.97 -9.66
C ASP A 266 -15.90 8.46 -9.05
N MET A 267 -14.79 8.04 -9.67
CA MET A 267 -13.44 8.37 -9.20
C MET A 267 -13.15 9.88 -9.15
N PRO A 268 -13.59 10.71 -10.13
CA PRO A 268 -13.46 12.16 -10.04
C PRO A 268 -14.16 12.77 -8.82
N THR A 269 -15.36 12.30 -8.48
CA THR A 269 -16.10 12.75 -7.29
C THR A 269 -15.33 12.44 -6.01
N ILE A 270 -14.85 11.19 -5.86
CA ILE A 270 -14.06 10.79 -4.69
C ILE A 270 -12.80 11.64 -4.57
N ARG A 271 -12.10 11.91 -5.68
CA ARG A 271 -10.93 12.79 -5.70
C ARG A 271 -11.26 14.21 -5.27
N GLY A 272 -12.41 14.74 -5.70
CA GLY A 272 -12.92 16.05 -5.26
C GLY A 272 -13.05 16.12 -3.74
N TRP A 273 -13.60 15.07 -3.10
CA TRP A 273 -13.71 15.01 -1.65
C TRP A 273 -12.36 14.94 -0.95
N LEU A 274 -11.43 14.12 -1.45
CA LEU A 274 -10.08 14.01 -0.89
C LEU A 274 -9.29 15.32 -1.00
N ASN A 275 -9.43 16.04 -2.12
CA ASN A 275 -8.79 17.35 -2.32
C ASN A 275 -9.39 18.46 -1.44
N ALA A 276 -10.63 18.29 -0.99
CA ALA A 276 -11.31 19.24 -0.10
C ALA A 276 -10.95 19.04 1.38
N ILE A 277 -10.13 18.04 1.73
CA ILE A 277 -9.68 17.83 3.10
C ILE A 277 -8.73 18.98 3.50
N GLU A 278 -9.23 19.89 4.32
CA GLU A 278 -8.45 20.97 4.91
C GLU A 278 -8.08 20.62 6.36
N LEU A 279 -6.77 20.47 6.61
CA LEU A 279 -6.29 20.25 7.98
C LEU A 279 -6.01 21.59 8.67
N PRO A 280 -6.30 21.72 9.98
CA PRO A 280 -6.04 22.94 10.74
C PRO A 280 -4.58 23.39 10.60
N ARG A 281 -4.39 24.61 10.07
CA ARG A 281 -3.08 25.28 10.05
C ARG A 281 -2.90 26.05 11.35
N TRP A 282 -2.21 25.45 12.32
CA TRP A 282 -1.89 26.15 13.55
C TRP A 282 -0.60 26.96 13.36
N PRO A 283 -0.59 28.26 13.71
CA PRO A 283 0.66 29.01 13.72
C PRO A 283 1.57 28.35 14.76
N LEU A 284 2.74 27.89 14.33
CA LEU A 284 3.83 27.57 15.24
C LEU A 284 4.12 28.87 16.01
N ALA A 285 3.60 29.00 17.22
CA ALA A 285 3.94 30.12 18.08
C ALA A 285 5.47 30.13 18.17
N ARG A 286 6.11 31.17 17.64
CA ARG A 286 7.54 31.37 17.81
C ARG A 286 7.80 31.27 19.32
N PRO A 287 8.80 30.50 19.78
CA PRO A 287 9.02 30.25 21.21
C PRO A 287 9.15 31.51 22.06
N ALA A 288 9.48 32.66 21.44
CA ALA A 288 9.48 33.96 22.09
C ALA A 288 8.10 34.42 22.65
N ALA A 289 6.99 34.06 22.01
CA ALA A 289 5.65 34.51 22.43
C ALA A 289 5.12 33.73 23.66
N ALA A 290 5.48 32.45 23.80
CA ALA A 290 5.09 31.62 24.94
C ALA A 290 5.90 31.97 26.21
N VAL A 291 7.16 32.38 26.06
CA VAL A 291 7.97 32.87 27.19
C VAL A 291 7.47 34.23 27.69
N GLY A 292 7.05 35.13 26.77
CA GLY A 292 6.49 36.43 27.13
C GLY A 292 5.20 36.34 27.97
N LEU A 293 4.31 35.39 27.65
CA LEU A 293 3.05 35.21 28.39
C LEU A 293 3.27 34.57 29.78
N GLY A 294 4.25 33.67 29.91
CA GLY A 294 4.64 33.10 31.21
C GLY A 294 5.30 34.12 32.13
N VAL A 295 6.13 35.02 31.60
CA VAL A 295 6.75 36.10 32.39
C VAL A 295 5.71 37.13 32.84
N VAL A 296 4.76 37.52 31.98
CA VAL A 296 3.71 38.49 32.35
C VAL A 296 2.76 37.91 33.42
N LEU A 297 2.37 36.64 33.34
CA LEU A 297 1.51 36.02 34.36
C LEU A 297 2.20 35.86 35.73
N VAL A 298 3.50 35.56 35.75
CA VAL A 298 4.28 35.49 37.00
C VAL A 298 4.53 36.89 37.59
N SER A 299 4.74 37.91 36.76
CA SER A 299 4.91 39.29 37.22
C SER A 299 3.62 39.92 37.76
N VAL A 300 2.45 39.59 37.19
CA VAL A 300 1.16 40.09 37.70
C VAL A 300 0.78 39.38 39.01
N ALA A 301 1.07 38.09 39.16
CA ALA A 301 0.85 37.38 40.43
C ALA A 301 1.76 37.89 41.56
N ALA A 302 3.00 38.31 41.25
CA ALA A 302 3.91 38.90 42.23
C ALA A 302 3.57 40.34 42.61
N ALA A 303 2.94 41.11 41.70
CA ALA A 303 2.54 42.50 41.95
C ALA A 303 1.23 42.65 42.74
N VAL A 304 0.42 41.60 42.84
CA VAL A 304 -0.82 41.58 43.65
C VAL A 304 -0.57 41.04 45.08
N ALA A 305 0.66 40.59 45.36
CA ALA A 305 1.07 40.04 46.65
C ALA A 305 1.94 41.00 47.50
N PHE A 306 2.04 42.28 47.11
CA PHE A 306 2.73 43.36 47.86
C PHE A 306 1.80 44.54 48.13
#